data_AF-A0A1Y3WEK2-F1
#
_entry.id   AF-A0A1Y3WEK2-F1
#
_cell.length_a   1.000
_cell.length_b   1.000
_cell.length_c   1.000
_cell.angle_alpha   90.00
_cell.angle_beta   90.00
_cell.angle_gamma   90.00
#
_symmetry.space_group_name_H-M   'P 1'
#
loop_
_entity.id
_entity.type
_entity.pdbx_description
1 polymer ?
#
loop_
_entity_poly.entity_id
_entity_poly.type
_entity_poly.pdbx_seq_one_letter_code
_entity_poly.pdbx_strand_id
1 'polypeptide(L)'
;MFVYPFFELTCDLLREYGIDTEKRLADYKVDSIEVLDSYPVSSANGPVSGGVYTLHYEKEDEVEVFSQNLIPEELDIQPLLYPLDHSAEIEALVVDEETNSILHVSCAQKRSE
;
A
#
# COMPACT_ATOMS: atom_id res chain seq x y z
N MET A 1 19.77 -5.37 17.24
CA MET A 1 18.82 -6.00 16.31
C MET A 1 17.51 -6.17 17.08
N PHE A 2 16.55 -5.28 16.88
CA PHE A 2 15.24 -5.39 17.51
C PHE A 2 14.37 -6.30 16.64
N VAL A 3 14.51 -7.61 16.85
CA VAL A 3 13.51 -8.57 16.38
C VAL A 3 12.23 -8.21 17.11
N TYR A 4 11.12 -7.96 16.39
CA TYR A 4 9.82 -7.67 16.99
C TYR A 4 9.41 -8.88 17.82
N PRO A 5 9.60 -8.87 19.17
CA PRO A 5 9.63 -10.10 19.95
C PRO A 5 8.24 -10.73 20.11
N PHE A 6 7.21 -10.05 19.60
CA PHE A 6 5.83 -10.46 19.64
C PHE A 6 5.27 -10.81 18.27
N PHE A 7 6.04 -10.73 17.17
CA PHE A 7 5.50 -10.97 15.83
C PHE A 7 4.91 -12.38 15.70
N GLU A 8 5.68 -13.40 16.08
CA GLU A 8 5.23 -14.80 16.06
C GLU A 8 4.00 -15.00 16.96
N LEU A 9 4.02 -14.44 18.18
CA LEU A 9 2.90 -14.53 19.12
C LEU A 9 1.63 -13.83 18.59
N THR A 10 1.77 -12.68 17.93
CA THR A 10 0.66 -11.97 17.30
C THR A 10 0.10 -12.77 16.13
N CYS A 11 0.97 -13.31 15.26
CA CYS A 11 0.53 -14.16 14.15
C CYS A 11 -0.19 -15.42 14.64
N ASP A 12 0.32 -16.08 15.68
CA ASP A 12 -0.32 -17.24 16.27
C ASP A 12 -1.70 -16.91 16.86
N LEU A 13 -1.81 -15.78 17.58
CA LEU A 13 -3.09 -15.30 18.08
C LEU A 13 -4.09 -15.02 16.95
N LEU A 14 -3.66 -14.31 15.90
CA LEU A 14 -4.51 -14.02 14.73
C LEU A 14 -5.03 -15.31 14.08
N ARG A 15 -4.17 -16.33 13.92
CA ARG A 15 -4.56 -17.64 13.40
C ARG A 15 -5.56 -18.36 14.31
N GLU A 16 -5.43 -18.28 15.63
CA GLU A 16 -6.40 -18.82 16.58
C GLU A 16 -7.80 -18.20 16.41
N TYR A 17 -7.88 -16.93 16.03
CA TYR A 17 -9.12 -16.24 15.68
C TYR A 17 -9.59 -16.49 14.23
N GLY A 18 -8.89 -17.34 13.47
CA GLY A 18 -9.24 -17.69 12.08
C GLY A 18 -8.80 -16.66 11.05
N ILE A 19 -7.91 -15.72 11.41
CA ILE A 19 -7.35 -14.75 10.47
C ILE A 19 -6.23 -15.42 9.68
N ASP A 20 -6.32 -15.34 8.36
CA ASP A 20 -5.28 -15.82 7.46
C ASP A 20 -4.12 -14.81 7.40
N THR A 21 -3.03 -15.13 8.09
CA THR A 21 -1.83 -14.27 8.17
C THR A 21 -0.99 -14.25 6.89
N GLU A 22 -1.25 -15.15 5.94
CA GLU A 22 -0.54 -15.20 4.67
C GLU A 22 -1.23 -14.36 3.58
N LYS A 23 -2.47 -13.92 3.82
CA LYS A 23 -3.20 -13.03 2.90
C LYS A 23 -2.47 -11.71 2.72
N ARG A 24 -2.42 -11.29 1.47
CA ARG A 24 -1.88 -10.02 0.98
C ARG A 24 -3.02 -9.19 0.40
N LEU A 25 -2.73 -7.92 0.12
CA LEU A 25 -3.68 -7.03 -0.55
C LEU A 25 -4.17 -7.61 -1.88
N ALA A 26 -3.28 -8.26 -2.64
CA ALA A 26 -3.59 -8.92 -3.90
C ALA A 26 -4.55 -10.12 -3.79
N ASP A 27 -4.76 -10.67 -2.59
CA ASP A 27 -5.74 -11.75 -2.36
C ASP A 27 -7.17 -11.21 -2.14
N TYR A 28 -7.34 -9.89 -2.09
CA TYR A 28 -8.63 -9.23 -2.06
C TYR A 28 -9.01 -8.71 -3.43
N LYS A 29 -10.31 -8.53 -3.66
CA LYS A 29 -10.81 -7.90 -4.87
C LYS A 29 -10.51 -6.39 -4.84
N VAL A 30 -9.47 -5.98 -5.53
CA VAL A 30 -9.13 -4.56 -5.72
C VAL A 30 -9.86 -4.04 -6.95
N ASP A 31 -10.65 -2.98 -6.79
CA ASP A 31 -11.42 -2.34 -7.87
C ASP A 31 -10.55 -1.35 -8.65
N SER A 32 -9.82 -0.49 -7.94
CA SER A 32 -8.92 0.48 -8.52
C SER A 32 -7.79 0.86 -7.57
N ILE A 33 -6.75 1.46 -8.14
CA ILE A 33 -5.60 2.00 -7.39
C ILE A 33 -5.36 3.43 -7.84
N GLU A 34 -5.28 4.34 -6.88
CA GLU A 34 -4.94 5.74 -7.08
C GLU A 34 -3.53 6.01 -6.56
N VAL A 35 -2.71 6.68 -7.37
CA VAL A 35 -1.35 7.07 -7.00
C VAL A 35 -1.22 8.59 -7.17
N LEU A 36 -1.03 9.28 -6.05
CA LEU A 36 -0.75 10.70 -6.00
C LEU A 36 0.75 10.92 -5.88
N ASP A 37 1.32 11.61 -6.86
CA ASP A 37 2.74 11.97 -6.85
C ASP A 37 2.89 13.49 -6.97
N SER A 38 3.86 14.02 -6.23
CA SER A 38 4.13 15.45 -6.12
C SER A 38 5.57 15.74 -6.51
N TYR A 39 5.75 16.57 -7.55
CA TYR A 39 7.08 16.94 -8.02
C TYR A 39 7.29 18.46 -7.98
N PRO A 40 8.48 18.92 -7.59
CA PRO A 40 8.83 20.33 -7.67
C PRO A 40 9.04 20.71 -9.15
N VAL A 41 8.21 21.61 -9.68
CA VAL A 41 8.42 22.17 -11.01
C VAL A 41 9.40 23.33 -10.89
N SER A 42 10.63 23.12 -11.37
CA SER A 42 11.64 24.17 -11.41
C SER A 42 11.30 25.19 -12.49
N SER A 43 10.88 26.40 -12.10
CA SER A 43 10.82 27.53 -13.01
C SER A 43 12.22 28.09 -13.20
N ALA A 44 12.68 28.20 -14.45
CA ALA A 44 14.03 28.69 -14.77
C ALA A 44 14.35 30.09 -14.22
N ASN A 45 13.35 30.87 -13.77
CA ASN A 45 13.51 32.24 -13.27
C ASN A 45 12.49 32.66 -12.16
N GLY A 46 11.97 31.75 -11.34
CA GLY A 46 10.95 32.11 -10.33
C GLY A 46 10.81 31.12 -9.16
N PRO A 47 9.96 31.43 -8.16
CA PRO A 47 9.71 30.52 -7.04
C PRO A 47 9.20 29.17 -7.55
N VAL A 48 9.68 28.09 -6.95
CA VAL A 48 9.28 26.71 -7.28
C VAL A 48 7.78 26.57 -7.06
N SER A 49 7.04 26.20 -8.11
CA SER A 49 5.63 25.82 -8.00
C SER A 49 5.58 24.30 -7.97
N GLY A 50 4.94 23.72 -6.94
CA GLY A 50 4.69 22.28 -6.91
C GLY A 50 3.64 21.89 -7.95
N GLY A 51 3.86 20.78 -8.65
CA GLY A 51 2.85 20.12 -9.46
C GLY A 51 2.43 18.83 -8.77
N VAL A 52 1.12 18.55 -8.75
CA VAL A 52 0.56 17.29 -8.26
C VAL A 52 -0.17 16.64 -9.43
N TYR A 53 0.04 15.34 -9.60
CA TYR A 53 -0.72 14.55 -10.57
C TYR A 53 -1.18 13.25 -9.91
N THR A 54 -2.36 12.79 -10.33
CA THR A 54 -2.97 11.55 -9.83
C THR A 54 -3.08 10.57 -10.99
N LEU A 55 -2.49 9.39 -10.83
CA LEU A 55 -2.66 8.26 -11.75
C LEU A 55 -3.74 7.35 -11.19
N HIS A 56 -4.68 6.94 -12.04
CA HIS A 56 -5.74 6.00 -11.70
C HIS A 56 -5.56 4.73 -12.54
N TYR A 57 -5.48 3.59 -11.86
CA TYR A 57 -5.35 2.27 -12.47
C TYR A 57 -6.65 1.49 -12.23
N GLU A 58 -7.33 1.13 -13.31
CA GLU A 58 -8.62 0.41 -13.28
C GLU A 58 -8.59 -0.86 -14.13
N LYS A 59 -7.56 -1.04 -14.97
CA LYS A 59 -7.47 -2.26 -15.78
C LYS A 59 -6.99 -3.42 -14.93
N GLU A 60 -7.62 -4.57 -15.08
CA GLU A 60 -7.32 -5.77 -14.27
C GLU A 60 -5.83 -6.14 -14.29
N ASP A 61 -5.17 -6.05 -15.46
CA ASP A 61 -3.74 -6.34 -15.62
C ASP A 61 -2.85 -5.33 -14.88
N GLU A 62 -3.22 -4.05 -14.91
CA GLU A 62 -2.49 -2.98 -14.21
C GLU A 62 -2.67 -3.10 -12.69
N VAL A 63 -3.90 -3.35 -12.22
CA VAL A 63 -4.25 -3.52 -10.81
C VAL A 63 -3.58 -4.76 -10.21
N GLU A 64 -3.56 -5.87 -10.93
CA GLU A 64 -2.92 -7.11 -10.48
C GLU A 64 -1.42 -6.94 -10.29
N VAL A 65 -0.72 -6.32 -11.26
CA VAL A 65 0.73 -6.08 -11.15
C VAL A 65 1.07 -5.16 -9.99
N PHE A 66 0.25 -4.13 -9.76
CA PHE A 66 0.51 -3.15 -8.71
C PHE A 66 0.22 -3.74 -7.32
N SER A 67 -0.93 -4.39 -7.15
CA SER A 67 -1.39 -4.96 -5.87
C SER A 67 -0.43 -6.01 -5.28
N GLN A 68 0.32 -6.74 -6.11
CA GLN A 68 1.35 -7.68 -5.65
C GLN A 68 2.48 -7.03 -4.83
N ASN A 69 2.72 -5.74 -5.05
CA ASN A 69 3.81 -4.99 -4.45
C ASN A 69 3.35 -3.97 -3.41
N LEU A 70 2.04 -3.79 -3.22
CA LEU A 70 1.48 -2.91 -2.23
C LEU A 70 1.37 -3.58 -0.85
N ILE A 71 1.68 -2.81 0.19
CA ILE A 71 1.53 -3.19 1.59
C ILE A 71 0.71 -2.09 2.27
N PRO A 72 -0.38 -2.43 2.98
CA PRO A 72 -1.11 -1.45 3.79
C PRO A 72 -0.21 -0.75 4.79
N GLU A 73 -0.25 0.58 4.85
CA GLU A 73 0.61 1.37 5.74
C GLU A 73 0.41 1.03 7.21
N GLU A 74 -0.81 0.66 7.60
CA GLU A 74 -1.13 0.22 8.97
C GLU A 74 -0.33 -1.03 9.40
N LEU A 75 0.19 -1.80 8.43
CA LEU A 75 0.99 -2.99 8.65
C LEU A 75 2.51 -2.74 8.48
N ASP A 76 2.94 -1.49 8.23
CA ASP A 76 4.36 -1.10 8.16
C ASP A 76 5.00 -0.98 9.56
N ILE A 77 5.12 -2.14 10.23
CA ILE A 77 5.54 -2.21 11.63
C ILE A 77 7.07 -2.22 11.82
N GLN A 78 7.87 -2.41 10.75
CA GLN A 78 9.35 -2.45 10.84
C GLN A 78 10.11 -1.77 9.67
N PRO A 79 9.97 -0.44 9.48
CA PRO A 79 10.64 0.28 8.39
C PRO A 79 12.18 0.17 8.41
N LEU A 80 12.79 -0.07 9.58
CA LEU A 80 14.23 -0.20 9.72
C LEU A 80 14.80 -1.50 9.13
N LEU A 81 14.01 -2.56 9.07
CA LEU A 81 14.45 -3.87 8.58
C LEU A 81 14.01 -4.11 7.14
N TYR A 82 12.84 -3.62 6.78
CA TYR A 82 12.30 -3.71 5.43
C TYR A 82 11.68 -2.36 5.05
N PRO A 83 12.50 -1.38 4.63
CA PRO A 83 12.01 -0.05 4.32
C PRO A 83 11.08 -0.09 3.10
N LEU A 84 9.83 0.32 3.30
CA LEU A 84 8.87 0.55 2.23
C LEU A 84 9.14 1.89 1.54
N ASP A 85 8.71 1.98 0.29
CA ASP A 85 8.73 3.22 -0.47
C ASP A 85 7.44 4.01 -0.24
N HIS A 86 7.60 5.17 0.37
CA HIS A 86 6.55 6.13 0.72
C HIS A 86 6.68 7.41 -0.13
N SER A 87 7.33 7.34 -1.30
CA SER A 87 7.54 8.51 -2.16
C SER A 87 6.26 9.06 -2.79
N ALA A 88 5.23 8.22 -2.92
CA ALA A 88 3.92 8.57 -3.46
C ALA A 88 2.84 8.17 -2.45
N GLU A 89 1.73 8.93 -2.41
CA GLU A 89 0.55 8.52 -1.65
C GLU A 89 -0.25 7.55 -2.53
N ILE A 90 -0.47 6.33 -2.05
CA ILE A 90 -1.15 5.27 -2.81
C ILE A 90 -2.39 4.83 -2.06
N GLU A 91 -3.52 4.79 -2.74
CA GLU A 91 -4.79 4.35 -2.19
C GLU A 91 -5.36 3.21 -3.03
N ALA A 92 -5.65 2.07 -2.39
CA ALA A 92 -6.28 0.93 -3.02
C ALA A 92 -7.74 0.84 -2.59
N LEU A 93 -8.65 0.76 -3.56
CA LEU A 93 -10.08 0.57 -3.33
C LEU A 93 -10.37 -0.94 -3.34
N VAL A 94 -10.61 -1.48 -2.16
CA VAL A 94 -10.85 -2.91 -1.95
C VAL A 94 -12.34 -3.18 -1.77
N VAL A 95 -12.90 -4.11 -2.52
CA VAL A 95 -14.29 -4.53 -2.39
C VAL A 95 -14.40 -5.60 -1.32
N ASP A 96 -15.18 -5.32 -0.28
CA ASP A 96 -15.62 -6.33 0.68
C ASP A 96 -16.77 -7.13 0.07
N GLU A 97 -16.50 -8.40 -0.25
CA GLU A 97 -17.48 -9.29 -0.88
C GLU A 97 -18.66 -9.66 0.04
N GLU A 98 -18.48 -9.61 1.36
CA GLU A 98 -19.54 -9.94 2.31
C GLU A 98 -20.56 -8.80 2.43
N THR A 99 -20.08 -7.56 2.44
CA THR A 99 -20.93 -6.38 2.64
C THR A 99 -21.22 -5.59 1.37
N ASN A 100 -20.53 -5.89 0.26
CA ASN A 100 -20.47 -5.09 -0.97
C ASN A 100 -20.07 -3.62 -0.71
N SER A 101 -19.25 -3.38 0.31
CA SER A 101 -18.70 -2.06 0.59
C SER A 101 -17.33 -1.88 -0.07
N ILE A 102 -16.95 -0.62 -0.28
CA ILE A 102 -15.62 -0.24 -0.77
C ILE A 102 -14.82 0.25 0.44
N LEU A 103 -13.68 -0.39 0.66
CA LEU A 103 -12.70 -0.04 1.68
C LEU A 103 -11.55 0.71 1.02
N HIS A 104 -11.20 1.84 1.62
CA HIS A 104 -10.08 2.67 1.20
C HIS A 104 -8.85 2.27 2.02
N VAL A 105 -7.81 1.78 1.36
CA VAL A 105 -6.61 1.26 2.02
C VAL A 105 -5.39 2.06 1.56
N SER A 106 -4.84 2.86 2.47
CA SER A 106 -3.56 3.55 2.26
C SER A 106 -2.43 2.53 2.21
N CYS A 107 -1.61 2.62 1.15
CA CYS A 107 -0.59 1.63 0.84
C CYS A 107 0.77 2.29 0.60
N ALA A 108 1.82 1.54 0.91
CA ALA A 108 3.18 1.82 0.49
C ALA A 108 3.70 0.72 -0.44
N GLN A 109 4.71 1.01 -1.25
CA GLN A 109 5.31 0.03 -2.15
C GLN A 109 6.47 -0.73 -1.49
N LYS A 110 6.64 -2.00 -1.84
CA LYS A 110 7.92 -2.68 -1.62
C LYS A 110 9.00 -1.96 -2.41
N ARG A 111 10.10 -1.62 -1.76
CA ARG A 111 11.26 -1.07 -2.44
C ARG A 111 11.87 -2.14 -3.35
N SER A 112 11.95 -1.88 -4.64
CA SER A 112 12.67 -2.75 -5.58
C SER A 112 14.16 -2.76 -5.22
N GLU A 113 14.73 -3.95 -4.99
CA GLU A 113 16.18 -4.16 -4.78
C GLU A 113 17.01 -3.91 -6.04
#